data_AF-A0A3D2I8M7-F1
#
_entry.id   AF-A0A3D2I8M7-F1
#
_cell.length_a   1.000
_cell.length_b   1.000
_cell.length_c   1.000
_cell.angle_alpha   90.00
_cell.angle_beta   90.00
_cell.angle_gamma   90.00
#
_symmetry.space_group_name_H-M   'P 1'
#
loop_
_entity.id
_entity.type
_entity.pdbx_description
1 polymer ?
#
loop_
_entity_poly.entity_id
_entity_poly.type
_entity_poly.pdbx_seq_one_letter_code
_entity_poly.pdbx_strand_id
1 'polypeptide(L)'
;MEEKDVQRLLDMLYGMIDEAKSVAFSSDKCIIVRDEALDLLDEIRAKLPLELKKAQELIAARSEYVAGAKKEAESMLRQAELDARTIVSESETLQLARQKSSEIIRRAEDRSKELYHVANTYTEDALRRTEEAIQAALTEVQESRARFRAASKEQMQAQRQQLNSSAVEKGGDSQQ
;
A
#
# COMPACT_ATOMS: atom_id res chain seq x y z
N MET A 1 49.32 1.55 -52.24
CA MET A 1 50.22 0.58 -51.58
C MET A 1 49.34 -0.57 -51.15
N GLU A 2 49.55 -1.77 -51.70
CA GLU A 2 48.83 -2.96 -51.25
C GLU A 2 49.18 -3.19 -49.78
N GLU A 3 48.19 -3.05 -48.90
CA GLU A 3 48.31 -3.49 -47.51
C GLU A 3 48.30 -5.03 -47.54
N LYS A 4 49.48 -5.63 -47.75
CA LYS A 4 49.64 -7.08 -47.62
C LYS A 4 49.31 -7.43 -46.17
N ASP A 5 48.18 -8.10 -46.00
CA ASP A 5 47.76 -8.67 -44.73
C ASP A 5 48.87 -9.57 -44.18
N VAL A 6 49.10 -9.50 -42.87
CA VAL A 6 50.12 -10.33 -42.21
C VAL A 6 49.86 -11.81 -42.48
N GLN A 7 48.59 -12.19 -42.58
CA GLN A 7 48.19 -13.53 -42.95
C GLN A 7 48.68 -13.92 -44.35
N ARG A 8 48.57 -13.03 -45.34
CA ARG A 8 49.09 -13.26 -46.69
C ARG A 8 50.61 -13.39 -46.73
N LEU A 9 51.33 -12.62 -45.90
CA LEU A 9 52.80 -12.73 -45.80
C LEU A 9 53.22 -14.08 -45.19
N LEU A 10 52.47 -14.54 -44.17
CA LEU A 10 52.65 -15.86 -43.57
C LEU A 10 52.36 -16.98 -44.59
N ASP A 11 51.28 -16.86 -45.36
CA ASP A 11 50.91 -17.82 -46.40
C ASP A 11 51.96 -17.87 -47.53
N MET A 12 52.52 -16.71 -47.93
CA MET A 12 53.61 -16.63 -48.90
C MET A 12 54.90 -17.30 -48.38
N LEU A 13 55.26 -17.05 -47.13
CA LEU A 13 56.43 -17.69 -46.51
C LEU A 13 56.21 -19.20 -46.35
N TYR A 14 55.01 -19.62 -45.98
CA TYR A 14 54.62 -21.02 -45.89
C TYR A 14 54.75 -21.71 -47.26
N GLY A 15 54.16 -21.13 -48.31
CA GLY A 15 54.23 -21.65 -49.67
C GLY A 15 55.67 -21.72 -50.19
N MET A 16 56.50 -20.72 -49.90
CA MET A 16 57.93 -20.74 -50.24
C MET A 16 58.67 -21.92 -49.62
N ILE A 17 58.32 -22.31 -48.39
CA ILE A 17 58.93 -23.46 -47.70
C ILE A 17 58.33 -24.79 -48.20
N ASP A 18 57.03 -24.84 -48.43
CA ASP A 18 56.29 -26.04 -48.86
C ASP A 18 56.68 -26.46 -50.30
N GLU A 19 56.89 -25.49 -51.20
CA GLU A 19 57.32 -25.73 -52.59
C GLU A 19 58.85 -25.84 -52.75
N ALA A 20 59.61 -25.67 -51.66
CA ALA A 20 61.07 -25.67 -51.70
C ALA A 20 61.64 -27.03 -52.10
N LYS A 21 62.67 -27.02 -52.95
CA LYS A 21 63.34 -28.26 -53.38
C LYS A 21 64.14 -28.87 -52.22
N SER A 22 63.91 -30.16 -51.94
CA SER A 22 64.68 -30.90 -50.94
C SER A 22 66.14 -31.11 -51.38
N VAL A 23 67.05 -31.17 -50.40
CA VAL A 23 68.47 -31.45 -50.64
C VAL A 23 68.67 -32.94 -50.90
N ALA A 24 69.56 -33.30 -51.84
CA ALA A 24 69.86 -34.69 -52.15
C ALA A 24 70.31 -35.46 -50.89
N PHE A 25 69.68 -36.63 -50.66
CA PHE A 25 69.90 -37.51 -49.50
C PHE A 25 69.47 -36.93 -48.13
N SER A 26 68.65 -35.87 -48.09
CA SER A 26 68.07 -35.35 -46.84
C SER A 26 66.63 -34.87 -47.07
N SER A 27 65.66 -35.55 -46.48
CA SER A 27 64.23 -35.15 -46.50
C SER A 27 63.94 -33.91 -45.66
N ASP A 28 64.79 -33.61 -44.69
CA ASP A 28 64.50 -32.62 -43.64
C ASP A 28 65.09 -31.24 -43.96
N LYS A 29 65.69 -31.08 -45.15
CA LYS A 29 66.37 -29.87 -45.59
C LYS A 29 65.87 -29.45 -46.96
N CYS A 30 65.58 -28.16 -47.10
CA CYS A 30 65.14 -27.56 -48.36
C CYS A 30 66.01 -26.35 -48.73
N ILE A 31 66.02 -26.01 -50.03
CA ILE A 31 66.73 -24.86 -50.57
C ILE A 31 65.72 -23.77 -50.88
N ILE A 32 65.88 -22.59 -50.25
CA ILE A 32 65.06 -21.41 -50.45
C ILE A 32 65.93 -20.17 -50.71
N VAL A 33 65.34 -19.13 -51.32
CA VAL A 33 65.99 -17.82 -51.47
C VAL A 33 65.98 -17.13 -50.12
N ARG A 34 67.15 -17.10 -49.47
CA ARG A 34 67.30 -16.57 -48.10
C ARG A 34 66.81 -15.14 -47.97
N ASP A 35 67.18 -14.27 -48.90
CA ASP A 35 66.90 -12.84 -48.81
C ASP A 35 65.38 -12.58 -48.90
N GLU A 36 64.68 -13.28 -49.80
CA GLU A 36 63.23 -13.17 -49.96
C GLU A 36 62.47 -13.67 -48.71
N ALA A 37 62.93 -14.77 -48.10
CA ALA A 37 62.36 -15.28 -46.85
C ALA A 37 62.58 -14.32 -45.66
N LEU A 38 63.77 -13.71 -45.59
CA LEU A 38 64.08 -12.71 -44.56
C LEU A 38 63.27 -11.43 -44.74
N ASP A 39 63.07 -10.96 -45.98
CA ASP A 39 62.25 -9.80 -46.29
C ASP A 39 60.78 -10.02 -45.85
N LEU A 40 60.21 -11.20 -46.13
CA LEU A 40 58.87 -11.57 -45.67
C LEU A 40 58.79 -11.60 -44.13
N LEU A 41 59.79 -12.17 -43.46
CA LEU A 41 59.85 -12.21 -42.00
C LEU A 41 59.98 -10.82 -41.38
N ASP A 42 60.78 -9.92 -41.95
CA ASP A 42 60.92 -8.55 -41.46
C ASP A 42 59.63 -7.75 -41.66
N GLU A 43 58.93 -7.94 -42.77
CA GLU A 43 57.62 -7.32 -43.01
C GLU A 43 56.56 -7.83 -42.01
N ILE A 44 56.54 -9.14 -41.72
CA ILE A 44 55.68 -9.73 -40.68
C ILE A 44 56.02 -9.17 -39.30
N ARG A 45 57.31 -9.10 -38.94
CA ARG A 45 57.77 -8.59 -37.64
C ARG A 45 57.43 -7.11 -37.45
N ALA A 46 57.42 -6.32 -38.51
CA ALA A 46 57.03 -4.92 -38.47
C ALA A 46 55.51 -4.75 -38.28
N LYS A 47 54.69 -5.53 -38.99
CA LYS A 47 53.23 -5.33 -39.07
C LYS A 47 52.44 -6.08 -37.99
N LEU A 48 52.84 -7.29 -37.63
CA LEU A 48 52.08 -8.15 -36.70
C LEU A 48 51.86 -7.50 -35.32
N PRO A 49 52.86 -6.87 -34.67
CA PRO A 49 52.64 -6.25 -33.36
C PRO A 49 51.64 -5.09 -33.42
N LEU A 50 51.63 -4.32 -34.52
CA LEU A 50 50.71 -3.21 -34.74
C LEU A 50 49.27 -3.72 -34.88
N GLU A 51 49.04 -4.75 -35.70
CA GLU A 51 47.72 -5.35 -35.87
C GLU A 51 47.19 -5.98 -34.57
N LEU A 52 48.04 -6.68 -33.82
CA LEU A 52 47.66 -7.23 -32.51
C LEU A 52 47.27 -6.14 -31.52
N LYS A 53 48.02 -5.03 -31.49
CA LYS A 53 47.71 -3.89 -30.63
C LYS A 53 46.37 -3.25 -31.01
N LYS A 54 46.11 -3.01 -32.29
CA LYS A 54 44.82 -2.50 -32.78
C LYS A 54 43.67 -3.42 -32.38
N ALA A 55 43.83 -4.74 -32.53
CA ALA A 55 42.82 -5.71 -32.15
C ALA A 55 42.52 -5.68 -30.64
N GLN A 56 43.57 -5.58 -29.79
CA GLN A 56 43.41 -5.45 -28.35
C GLN A 56 42.68 -4.16 -27.96
N GLU A 57 43.05 -3.03 -28.57
CA GLU A 57 42.39 -1.73 -28.37
C GLU A 57 40.92 -1.78 -28.79
N LEU A 58 40.59 -2.42 -29.92
CA LEU A 58 39.22 -2.59 -30.37
C LEU A 58 38.39 -3.44 -29.39
N ILE A 59 38.97 -4.52 -28.86
CA ILE A 59 38.32 -5.37 -27.85
C ILE A 59 38.06 -4.58 -26.57
N ALA A 60 39.01 -3.75 -26.13
CA ALA A 60 38.86 -2.90 -24.95
C ALA A 60 37.80 -1.80 -25.17
N ALA A 61 37.81 -1.13 -26.33
CA ALA A 61 36.79 -0.13 -26.67
C ALA A 61 35.39 -0.75 -26.74
N ARG A 62 35.28 -1.97 -27.30
CA ARG A 62 34.00 -2.71 -27.32
C ARG A 62 33.50 -3.05 -25.92
N SER A 63 34.39 -3.50 -25.02
CA SER A 63 33.98 -3.87 -23.66
C SER A 63 33.51 -2.64 -22.87
N GLU A 64 34.19 -1.51 -23.02
CA GLU A 64 33.78 -0.23 -22.46
C GLU A 64 32.43 0.24 -23.02
N TYR A 65 32.26 0.19 -24.34
CA TYR A 65 30.99 0.54 -24.98
C TYR A 65 29.82 -0.31 -24.47
N VAL A 66 30.00 -1.63 -24.36
CA VAL A 66 28.98 -2.53 -23.84
C VAL A 66 28.67 -2.24 -22.37
N ALA A 67 29.67 -1.94 -21.55
CA ALA A 67 29.47 -1.56 -20.16
C ALA A 67 28.70 -0.23 -20.03
N GLY A 68 29.05 0.77 -20.86
CA GLY A 68 28.34 2.04 -20.95
C GLY A 68 26.87 1.85 -21.33
N ALA A 69 26.61 1.11 -22.41
CA ALA A 69 25.26 0.82 -22.88
C ALA A 69 24.40 0.08 -21.83
N LYS A 70 24.98 -0.87 -21.09
CA LYS A 70 24.28 -1.55 -19.98
C LYS A 70 23.90 -0.58 -18.87
N LYS A 71 24.83 0.28 -18.45
CA LYS A 71 24.59 1.28 -17.41
C LYS A 71 23.50 2.28 -17.84
N GLU A 72 23.52 2.70 -19.09
CA GLU A 72 22.52 3.59 -19.65
C GLU A 72 21.14 2.93 -19.70
N ALA A 73 21.06 1.68 -20.16
CA ALA A 73 19.81 0.91 -20.14
C ALA A 73 19.25 0.73 -18.73
N GLU A 74 20.10 0.43 -17.74
CA GLU A 74 19.68 0.35 -16.32
C GLU A 74 19.21 1.70 -15.77
N SER A 75 19.83 2.81 -16.20
CA SER A 75 19.40 4.15 -15.83
C SER A 75 18.04 4.49 -16.46
N MET A 76 17.86 4.16 -17.73
CA MET A 76 16.61 4.37 -18.46
C MET A 76 15.46 3.56 -17.86
N LEU A 77 15.71 2.30 -17.49
CA LEU A 77 14.71 1.44 -16.85
C LEU A 77 14.28 2.03 -15.49
N ARG A 78 15.24 2.45 -14.66
CA ARG A 78 14.94 3.09 -13.38
C ARG A 78 14.13 4.38 -13.55
N GLN A 79 14.48 5.20 -14.54
CA GLN A 79 13.72 6.42 -14.82
C GLN A 79 12.30 6.09 -15.27
N ALA A 80 12.12 5.15 -16.19
CA ALA A 80 10.81 4.72 -16.66
C ALA A 80 9.94 4.15 -15.52
N GLU A 81 10.53 3.41 -14.57
CA GLU A 81 9.81 2.93 -13.38
C GLU A 81 9.35 4.07 -12.47
N LEU A 82 10.20 5.09 -12.27
CA LEU A 82 9.85 6.28 -11.48
C LEU A 82 8.74 7.09 -12.16
N ASP A 83 8.83 7.28 -13.47
CA ASP A 83 7.83 7.97 -14.26
C ASP A 83 6.49 7.23 -14.23
N ALA A 84 6.51 5.90 -14.40
CA ALA A 84 5.32 5.06 -14.30
C ALA A 84 4.65 5.16 -12.92
N ARG A 85 5.45 5.15 -11.83
CA ARG A 85 4.91 5.35 -10.47
C ARG A 85 4.27 6.72 -10.31
N THR A 86 4.91 7.76 -10.85
CA THR A 86 4.40 9.14 -10.81
C THR A 86 3.07 9.22 -11.56
N ILE A 87 3.01 8.75 -12.80
CA ILE A 87 1.80 8.73 -13.63
C ILE A 87 0.66 7.97 -12.94
N VAL A 88 0.94 6.81 -12.34
CA VAL A 88 -0.10 6.04 -11.61
C VAL A 88 -0.57 6.79 -10.36
N SER A 89 0.35 7.44 -9.64
CA SER A 89 0.01 8.20 -8.44
C SER A 89 -0.79 9.49 -8.75
N GLU A 90 -0.49 10.10 -9.89
CA GLU A 90 -1.15 11.30 -10.42
C GLU A 90 -2.38 10.94 -11.25
N SER A 91 -2.62 9.66 -11.51
CA SER A 91 -3.77 9.20 -12.26
C SER A 91 -5.04 9.80 -11.67
N GLU A 92 -5.79 10.50 -12.52
CA GLU A 92 -7.05 11.13 -12.19
C GLU A 92 -8.00 10.14 -11.48
N THR A 93 -7.93 8.86 -11.84
CA THR A 93 -8.66 7.76 -11.19
C THR A 93 -8.32 7.63 -9.70
N LEU A 94 -7.04 7.70 -9.33
CA LEU A 94 -6.62 7.58 -7.93
C LEU A 94 -6.99 8.85 -7.13
N GLN A 95 -6.88 10.03 -7.74
CA GLN A 95 -7.33 11.27 -7.12
C GLN A 95 -8.84 11.28 -6.89
N LEU A 96 -9.62 10.89 -7.90
CA LEU A 96 -11.08 10.77 -7.81
C LEU A 96 -11.47 9.71 -6.76
N ALA A 97 -10.77 8.58 -6.71
CA ALA A 97 -11.00 7.55 -5.70
C ALA A 97 -10.75 8.07 -4.28
N ARG A 98 -9.67 8.85 -4.07
CA ARG A 98 -9.37 9.50 -2.78
C ARG A 98 -10.44 10.54 -2.40
N GLN A 99 -10.83 11.39 -3.33
CA GLN A 99 -11.90 12.37 -3.09
C GLN A 99 -13.21 11.67 -2.71
N LYS A 100 -13.59 10.62 -3.44
CA LYS A 100 -14.79 9.83 -3.16
C LYS A 100 -14.70 9.11 -1.82
N SER A 101 -13.54 8.57 -1.43
CA SER A 101 -13.37 7.95 -0.12
C SER A 101 -13.51 8.97 1.01
N SER A 102 -12.88 10.15 0.88
CA SER A 102 -13.02 11.24 1.84
C SER A 102 -14.46 11.71 1.96
N GLU A 103 -15.19 11.79 0.85
CA GLU A 103 -16.62 12.13 0.86
C GLU A 103 -17.46 11.06 1.56
N ILE A 104 -17.20 9.76 1.32
CA ILE A 104 -17.89 8.66 2.00
C ILE A 104 -17.65 8.73 3.51
N ILE A 105 -16.41 8.96 3.95
CA ILE A 105 -16.07 9.09 5.37
C ILE A 105 -16.82 10.27 5.98
N ARG A 106 -16.78 11.44 5.33
CA ARG A 106 -17.49 12.62 5.81
C ARG A 106 -19.00 12.39 5.94
N ARG A 107 -19.62 11.78 4.93
CA ARG A 107 -21.05 11.43 4.97
C ARG A 107 -21.36 10.42 6.08
N ALA A 108 -20.48 9.46 6.33
CA ALA A 108 -20.64 8.50 7.41
C ALA A 108 -20.55 9.16 8.79
N GLU A 109 -19.60 10.08 8.98
CA GLU A 109 -19.45 10.87 10.21
C GLU A 109 -20.66 11.77 10.45
N ASP A 110 -21.13 12.50 9.43
CA ASP A 110 -22.30 13.38 9.52
C ASP A 110 -23.56 12.57 9.87
N ARG A 111 -23.76 11.42 9.20
CA ARG A 111 -24.87 10.52 9.51
C ARG A 111 -24.79 9.92 10.92
N SER A 112 -23.58 9.61 11.40
CA SER A 112 -23.38 9.13 12.75
C SER A 112 -23.77 10.19 13.78
N LYS A 113 -23.34 11.45 13.60
CA LYS A 113 -23.74 12.57 14.47
C LYS A 113 -25.25 12.78 14.47
N GLU A 114 -25.88 12.73 13.29
CA GLU A 114 -27.33 12.84 13.16
C GLU A 114 -28.06 11.72 13.93
N LEU A 115 -27.61 10.46 13.78
CA LEU A 115 -28.16 9.32 14.54
C LEU A 115 -28.03 9.53 16.05
N TYR A 116 -26.88 10.02 16.53
CA TYR A 116 -26.70 10.34 17.95
C TYR A 116 -27.68 11.41 18.42
N HIS A 117 -27.87 12.48 17.65
CA HIS A 117 -28.82 13.54 18.00
C HIS A 117 -30.26 13.05 18.03
N VAL A 118 -30.68 12.27 17.03
CA VAL A 118 -32.04 11.70 16.97
C VAL A 118 -32.27 10.73 18.12
N ALA A 119 -31.30 9.85 18.41
CA ALA A 119 -31.38 8.92 19.52
C ALA A 119 -31.51 9.65 20.87
N ASN A 120 -30.68 10.67 21.10
CA ASN A 120 -30.74 11.45 22.34
C ASN A 120 -32.09 12.17 22.50
N THR A 121 -32.58 12.79 21.42
CA THR A 121 -33.88 13.47 21.41
C THR A 121 -35.02 12.50 21.70
N TYR A 122 -34.98 11.30 21.10
CA TYR A 122 -35.97 10.26 21.35
C TYR A 122 -35.93 9.76 22.81
N THR A 123 -34.73 9.55 23.36
CA THR A 123 -34.54 9.13 24.75
C THR A 123 -35.07 10.17 25.73
N GLU A 124 -34.75 11.45 25.52
CA GLU A 124 -35.28 12.56 26.33
C GLU A 124 -36.82 12.61 26.30
N ASP A 125 -37.43 12.49 25.11
CA ASP A 125 -38.90 12.51 25.01
C ASP A 125 -39.55 11.25 25.65
N ALA A 126 -38.91 10.09 25.53
CA ALA A 126 -39.34 8.88 26.23
C ALA A 126 -39.24 9.04 27.75
N LEU A 127 -38.14 9.57 28.27
CA LEU A 127 -37.94 9.83 29.70
C LEU A 127 -38.96 10.84 30.22
N ARG A 128 -39.17 11.95 29.52
CA ARG A 128 -40.19 12.96 29.86
C ARG A 128 -41.59 12.35 29.97
N ARG A 129 -42.01 11.56 28.97
CA ARG A 129 -43.32 10.87 29.02
C ARG A 129 -43.43 9.92 30.21
N THR A 130 -42.36 9.21 30.55
CA THR A 130 -42.37 8.32 31.72
C THR A 130 -42.44 9.09 33.04
N GLU A 131 -41.76 10.24 33.14
CA GLU A 131 -41.83 11.13 34.29
C GLU A 131 -43.25 11.69 34.47
N GLU A 132 -43.87 12.19 33.40
CA GLU A 132 -45.26 12.66 33.39
C GLU A 132 -46.24 11.58 33.86
N ALA A 133 -46.07 10.33 33.37
CA ALA A 133 -46.91 9.21 33.76
C ALA A 133 -46.73 8.83 35.24
N ILE A 134 -45.50 8.80 35.74
CA ILE A 134 -45.20 8.52 37.16
C ILE A 134 -45.79 9.62 38.05
N GLN A 135 -45.67 10.88 37.65
CA GLN A 135 -46.20 12.01 38.41
C GLN A 135 -47.74 11.97 38.48
N ALA A 136 -48.40 11.61 37.38
CA ALA A 136 -49.85 11.40 37.35
C ALA A 136 -50.28 10.26 38.31
N ALA A 137 -49.61 9.10 38.24
CA ALA A 137 -49.88 7.97 39.12
C ALA A 137 -49.63 8.30 40.60
N LEU A 138 -48.57 9.05 40.90
CA LEU A 138 -48.29 9.52 42.27
C LEU A 138 -49.39 10.44 42.79
N THR A 139 -49.88 11.35 41.95
CA THR A 139 -50.97 12.27 42.29
C THR A 139 -52.26 11.50 42.60
N GLU A 140 -52.59 10.49 41.78
CA GLU A 140 -53.74 9.61 42.03
C GLU A 140 -53.63 8.86 43.36
N VAL A 141 -52.44 8.33 43.69
CA VAL A 141 -52.19 7.67 44.98
C VAL A 141 -52.35 8.65 46.15
N GLN A 142 -51.84 9.88 46.02
CA GLN A 142 -51.98 10.90 47.05
C GLN A 142 -53.45 11.28 47.27
N GLU A 143 -54.22 11.46 46.20
CA GLU A 143 -55.65 11.71 46.27
C GLU A 143 -56.41 10.55 46.93
N SER A 144 -56.12 9.31 46.52
CA SER A 144 -56.72 8.11 47.11
C SER A 144 -56.45 8.02 48.62
N ARG A 145 -55.22 8.30 49.06
CA ARG A 145 -54.87 8.37 50.49
C ARG A 145 -55.60 9.49 51.22
N ALA A 146 -55.75 10.66 50.60
CA ALA A 146 -56.46 11.79 51.19
C ALA A 146 -57.95 11.46 51.37
N ARG A 147 -58.59 10.88 50.34
CA ARG A 147 -59.99 10.42 50.38
C ARG A 147 -60.20 9.34 51.45
N PHE A 148 -59.30 8.35 51.53
CA PHE A 148 -59.36 7.31 52.56
C PHE A 148 -59.27 7.89 53.99
N ARG A 149 -58.35 8.84 54.22
CA ARG A 149 -58.23 9.52 55.52
C ARG A 149 -59.47 10.35 55.87
N ALA A 150 -60.07 11.03 54.90
CA ALA A 150 -61.30 11.79 55.10
C ALA A 150 -62.47 10.86 55.48
N ALA A 151 -62.71 9.81 54.68
CA ALA A 151 -63.73 8.80 54.95
C ALA A 151 -63.53 8.10 56.30
N SER A 152 -62.28 7.77 56.66
CA SER A 152 -61.96 7.17 57.96
C SER A 152 -62.25 8.11 59.13
N LYS A 153 -61.96 9.41 59.01
CA LYS A 153 -62.32 10.41 60.03
C LYS A 153 -63.84 10.56 60.18
N GLU A 154 -64.58 10.59 59.07
CA GLU A 154 -66.05 10.66 59.09
C GLU A 154 -66.66 9.42 59.74
N GLN A 155 -66.19 8.22 59.42
CA GLN A 155 -66.63 6.98 60.07
C GLN A 155 -66.37 7.00 61.58
N MET A 156 -65.18 7.44 62.03
CA MET A 156 -64.90 7.56 63.46
C MET A 156 -65.80 8.59 64.16
N GLN A 157 -66.12 9.70 63.50
CA GLN A 157 -67.07 10.69 64.05
C GLN A 157 -68.48 10.11 64.14
N ALA A 158 -68.96 9.42 63.11
CA ALA A 158 -70.26 8.76 63.11
C ALA A 158 -70.35 7.68 64.20
N GLN A 159 -69.31 6.86 64.36
CA GLN A 159 -69.25 5.84 65.40
C GLN A 159 -69.19 6.45 66.80
N ARG A 160 -68.47 7.57 66.98
CA ARG A 160 -68.41 8.30 68.25
C ARG A 160 -69.75 8.97 68.60
N GLN A 161 -70.49 9.46 67.60
CA GLN A 161 -71.85 9.97 67.79
C GLN A 161 -72.83 8.87 68.18
N GLN A 162 -72.76 7.69 67.54
CA GLN A 162 -73.59 6.52 67.90
C GLN A 162 -73.26 5.97 69.30
N LEU A 163 -71.98 5.94 69.68
CA LEU A 163 -71.57 5.56 71.04
C LEU A 163 -72.06 6.58 72.08
N ASN A 164 -72.06 7.87 71.75
CA ASN A 164 -72.56 8.90 72.64
C ASN A 164 -74.09 8.88 72.77
N SER A 165 -74.83 8.61 71.67
CA SER A 165 -76.29 8.49 71.70
C SER A 165 -76.74 7.23 72.45
N SER A 166 -76.07 6.09 72.25
CA SER A 166 -76.36 4.85 72.98
C SER A 166 -75.95 4.89 74.46
N ALA A 167 -74.95 5.69 74.83
CA ALA A 167 -74.63 5.96 76.24
C ALA A 167 -75.68 6.86 76.92
N VAL A 168 -76.27 7.81 76.20
CA VAL A 168 -77.37 8.65 76.71
C VAL A 168 -78.66 7.83 76.91
N GLU A 169 -78.96 6.87 76.03
CA GLU A 169 -80.11 5.97 76.20
C GLU A 169 -79.94 5.01 77.38
N LYS A 170 -78.74 4.46 77.63
CA LYS A 170 -78.51 3.56 78.78
C LYS A 170 -78.43 4.26 80.14
N GLY A 171 -78.11 5.56 80.18
CA GLY A 171 -78.12 6.35 81.42
C GLY A 171 -79.53 6.74 81.90
N GLY A 172 -80.54 6.68 81.04
CA GLY A 172 -81.93 6.97 81.38
C GLY A 172 -82.67 5.85 82.12
N ASP A 173 -82.19 4.62 82.02
CA ASP A 173 -82.87 3.42 82.56
C ASP A 173 -82.42 3.06 84.00
N SER A 174 -81.64 3.95 84.66
CA SER A 174 -81.19 3.78 86.05
C SER A 174 -82.01 4.59 87.07
N GLN A 175 -83.08 5.26 86.63
CA GLN A 175 -84.01 5.99 87.48
C GLN A 175 -85.46 5.65 87.10
N GLN A 176 -85.88 4.41 87.37
CA GLN A 176 -87.27 4.04 87.67
C GLN A 176 -87.34 2.64 88.29
#